data_AF-A0A535K5B6-F1
#
_entry.id   AF-A0A535K5B6-F1
#
_cell.length_a   1.000
_cell.length_b   1.000
_cell.length_c   1.000
_cell.angle_alpha   90.00
_cell.angle_beta   90.00
_cell.angle_gamma   90.00
#
_symmetry.space_group_name_H-M   'P 1'
#
loop_
_entity.id
_entity.type
_entity.pdbx_description
1 polymer ?
#
loop_
_entity_poly.entity_id
_entity_poly.type
_entity_poly.pdbx_seq_one_letter_code
_entity_poly.pdbx_strand_id
1 'polypeptide(L)' 'MRILATQETDWITRNPIIHHRLLEWLSTHGSDVRVIDYDIDWAKKKGPIRQGRQEFADI' A
#
# COMPACT_ATOMS: atom_id res chain seq x y z
N MET A 1 -16.78 -7.94 4.40
CA MET A 1 -16.04 -7.50 5.62
C MET A 1 -15.26 -6.23 5.28
N ARG A 2 -14.86 -5.38 6.25
CA ARG A 2 -14.04 -4.19 5.98
C ARG A 2 -12.61 -4.41 6.48
N ILE A 3 -11.62 -4.32 5.59
CA ILE A 3 -10.23 -4.63 5.87
C ILE A 3 -9.38 -3.42 5.49
N LEU A 4 -8.58 -2.94 6.45
CA LEU A 4 -7.53 -1.97 6.21
C LEU A 4 -6.18 -2.67 6.39
N ALA A 5 -5.38 -2.70 5.34
CA ALA A 5 -4.04 -3.25 5.37
C ALA A 5 -3.01 -2.14 5.19
N THR A 6 -1.87 -2.26 5.87
CA THR A 6 -0.72 -1.37 5.72
C THR A 6 0.44 -2.16 5.17
N GLN A 7 1.12 -1.65 4.13
CA GLN A 7 2.26 -2.32 3.52
C GLN A 7 3.48 -1.40 3.52
N GLU A 8 4.61 -1.95 3.98
CA GLU A 8 5.94 -1.34 3.81
C GLU A 8 6.46 -1.70 2.45
N THR A 9 6.33 -0.78 1.49
CA THR A 9 6.74 -1.07 0.13
C THR A 9 7.19 0.20 -0.58
N ASP A 10 8.16 0.03 -1.46
CA ASP A 10 8.55 1.01 -2.46
C ASP A 10 8.59 0.30 -3.81
N TRP A 11 7.44 -0.20 -4.25
CA TRP A 11 7.33 -0.99 -5.47
C TRP A 11 7.64 -0.16 -6.73
N ILE A 12 7.56 1.17 -6.62
CA ILE A 12 7.91 2.12 -7.70
C ILE A 12 9.42 2.04 -7.97
N THR A 13 10.27 2.02 -6.94
CA THR A 13 11.73 1.97 -7.14
C THR A 13 12.32 0.56 -7.02
N ARG A 14 11.70 -0.33 -6.25
CA ARG A 14 12.21 -1.67 -5.89
C ARG A 14 11.49 -2.83 -6.58
N ASN A 15 10.63 -2.53 -7.56
CA ASN A 15 9.81 -3.48 -8.31
C ASN A 15 8.64 -4.07 -7.47
N PRO A 16 7.53 -4.49 -8.09
CA PRO A 16 6.40 -5.06 -7.37
C PRO A 16 6.79 -6.35 -6.65
N ILE A 17 6.60 -6.39 -5.34
CA ILE A 17 6.80 -7.59 -4.54
C ILE A 17 5.47 -8.34 -4.45
N ILE A 18 5.46 -9.66 -4.65
CA ILE A 18 4.28 -10.55 -4.70
C ILE A 18 3.63 -10.75 -3.31
N HIS A 19 3.28 -9.67 -2.60
CA HIS A 19 2.61 -9.70 -1.29
C HIS A 19 1.09 -9.54 -1.38
N HIS A 20 0.53 -9.34 -2.58
CA HIS A 20 -0.85 -8.87 -2.76
C HIS A 20 -1.92 -9.97 -2.91
N ARG A 21 -1.55 -11.22 -3.19
CA ARG A 21 -2.51 -12.27 -3.59
C ARG A 21 -3.70 -12.48 -2.62
N LEU A 22 -3.46 -12.42 -1.31
CA LEU A 22 -4.53 -12.62 -0.33
C LEU A 22 -5.51 -11.43 -0.29
N LEU A 23 -4.99 -10.20 -0.31
CA LEU A 23 -5.81 -8.99 -0.25
C LEU A 23 -6.60 -8.78 -1.55
N GLU A 24 -6.00 -9.11 -2.69
CA GLU A 24 -6.67 -9.17 -4.00
C GLU A 24 -7.79 -10.22 -4.01
N TRP A 25 -7.51 -11.42 -3.50
CA TRP A 25 -8.53 -12.46 -3.39
C TRP A 25 -9.68 -12.03 -2.46
N LEU A 26 -9.39 -11.46 -1.30
CA LEU A 26 -10.43 -10.97 -0.38
C LEU A 26 -11.28 -9.85 -0.99
N SER A 27 -10.65 -8.94 -1.75
CA SER A 27 -11.33 -7.87 -2.49
C SER A 27 -12.33 -8.43 -3.50
N THR A 28 -11.90 -9.44 -4.27
CA THR A 28 -12.76 -10.11 -5.28
C THR A 28 -13.87 -10.99 -4.66
N HIS A 29 -13.76 -11.35 -3.38
CA HIS A 29 -14.71 -12.23 -2.67
C HIS A 29 -15.60 -11.48 -1.66
N GLY A 30 -15.89 -10.20 -1.94
CA GLY A 30 -16.90 -9.43 -1.20
C GLY A 30 -16.42 -8.76 0.08
N SER A 31 -15.10 -8.65 0.27
CA SER A 31 -14.54 -7.77 1.29
C SER A 31 -14.20 -6.40 0.70
N ASP A 32 -14.55 -5.34 1.41
CA ASP A 32 -14.08 -3.99 1.13
C ASP A 32 -12.66 -3.86 1.69
N VAL A 33 -11.68 -3.95 0.81
CA VAL A 33 -10.26 -3.93 1.14
C VAL A 33 -9.66 -2.60 0.74
N ARG A 34 -9.02 -1.92 1.70
CA ARG A 34 -8.19 -0.74 1.44
C ARG A 34 -6.75 -1.03 1.86
N VAL A 35 -5.82 -0.66 1.00
CA VAL A 35 -4.38 -0.81 1.26
C VAL A 35 -3.77 0.59 1.37
N ILE A 36 -2.99 0.82 2.43
CA ILE A 36 -2.17 2.01 2.61
C ILE A 36 -0.71 1.57 2.46
N ASP A 37 -0.10 1.97 1.36
CA ASP A 37 1.34 1.84 1.16
C ASP A 37 2.05 2.97 1.88
N TYR A 38 3.10 2.64 2.61
CA TYR A 38 4.04 3.62 3.12
C TYR A 38 5.46 3.22 2.77
N ASP A 39 6.29 4.24 2.61
CA ASP A 39 7.66 4.09 2.15
C ASP A 39 8.49 3.28 3.14
N ILE A 40 9.10 2.19 2.69
CA ILE A 40 9.98 1.33 3.49
C ILE A 40 11.21 2.08 4.04
N ASP A 41 11.69 3.11 3.35
CA ASP A 41 12.82 3.93 3.79
C ASP A 41 12.38 5.18 4.58
N TRP A 42 11.14 5.22 5.08
CA TRP A 42 10.60 6.34 5.87
C TRP A 42 11.54 6.77 7.01
N ALA A 43 12.17 5.81 7.68
CA ALA A 43 13.09 6.07 8.79
C ALA A 43 14.39 6.77 8.37
N LYS A 44 14.76 6.68 7.09
CA LYS A 44 15.98 7.30 6.53
C LYS A 44 15.70 8.64 5.83
N LYS A 45 14.44 8.94 5.50
CA LYS A 45 14.07 10.18 4.84
C LYS A 45 14.18 11.37 5.78
N LYS A 46 14.80 12.46 5.30
CA LYS A 46 14.78 13.77 5.97
C LYS A 46 13.49 14.49 5.59
N GLY A 47 12.63 14.80 6.56
CA GLY A 47 11.37 15.49 6.34
C GLY A 47 10.32 15.20 7.41
N PRO A 48 9.10 15.73 7.26
CA PRO A 48 8.00 15.39 8.15
C PRO A 48 7.62 13.91 8.01
N ILE A 49 7.34 13.25 9.14
CA ILE A 49 6.88 11.84 9.20
C ILE A 49 5.47 11.69 8.59
N ARG A 50 4.78 12.80 8.32
CA ARG A 50 3.43 12.81 7.76
C ARG A 50 3.48 13.03 6.25
N GLN A 51 2.91 12.08 5.51
CA GLN A 51 2.63 12.21 4.09
C GLN A 51 1.12 12.28 3.87
N GLY A 52 0.68 13.20 3.01
CA GLY A 52 -0.73 13.27 2.62
C GLY A 52 -1.14 12.06 1.76
N ARG A 53 -2.43 11.75 1.73
CA ARG A 53 -2.96 10.70 0.85
C ARG A 53 -2.69 11.07 -0.60
N GLN A 54 -2.07 10.16 -1.33
CA GLN A 54 -1.87 10.28 -2.78
C GLN A 54 -2.63 9.13 -3.44
N GLU A 55 -3.59 9.47 -4.30
CA GLU A 55 -4.36 8.51 -5.08
C GLU A 55 -3.83 8.52 -6.52
N PHE A 56 -3.55 7.36 -7.07
CA PHE A 56 -3.18 7.21 -8.48
C PHE A 56 -4.43 6.75 -9.22
N ALA A 57 -5.00 7.62 -10.07
CA ALA A 57 -6.30 7.40 -10.70
C ALA A 57 -6.23 6.64 -12.04
N ASP A 58 -5.04 6.42 -12.61
CA ASP A 58 -4.85 5.95 -14.00
C ASP A 58 -4.00 4.67 -14.11
N ILE A 59 -4.32 3.61 -13.35
CA ILE A 59 -3.73 2.26 -13.55
C ILE A 59 -4.87 1.24 -13.69
#